data_AF-A0A813JUF5-F1
#
_entry.id   AF-A0A813JUF5-F1
#
_cell.length_a   1.000
_cell.length_b   1.000
_cell.length_c   1.000
_cell.angle_alpha   90.00
_cell.angle_beta   90.00
_cell.angle_gamma   90.00
#
_symmetry.space_group_name_H-M   'P 1'
#
loop_
_entity.id
_entity.type
_entity.pdbx_description
1 polymer ?
#
loop_
_entity_poly.entity_id
_entity_poly.type
_entity_poly.pdbx_seq_one_letter_code
_entity_poly.pdbx_strand_id
1 'polypeptide(L)'
;VLLPPAAPAAPFDPAKQIGAMAPLGFFDPLGFSKKGDKAGFNNLQASEIKHGRVAMMAALGAVVQHYVKFPGFESVPSGLGAVTTAPGTYGFAALFLISGALELAIWTQDDKKEPGNFGDPAGLNMYNPEMREKEINNGRMGMFSAIGIIAAEALSGKDGMNQLGF
;
A
#
# COMPACT_ATOMS: atom_id res chain seq x y z
N VAL A 1 -34.41 23.12 32.31
CA VAL A 1 -33.16 22.35 32.54
C VAL A 1 -32.23 22.65 31.36
N LEU A 2 -31.24 23.51 31.57
CA LEU A 2 -30.24 23.84 30.55
C LEU A 2 -29.33 22.61 30.39
N LEU A 3 -29.33 21.98 29.21
CA LEU A 3 -28.34 20.97 28.87
C LEU A 3 -26.95 21.62 28.98
N PRO A 4 -25.97 20.98 29.66
CA PRO A 4 -24.60 21.48 29.63
C PRO A 4 -24.13 21.59 28.17
N PRO A 5 -23.38 22.65 27.80
CA PRO A 5 -22.82 22.75 26.47
C PRO A 5 -22.03 21.47 26.17
N ALA A 6 -22.28 20.87 25.01
CA ALA A 6 -21.60 19.64 24.58
C ALA A 6 -20.10 19.81 24.81
N ALA A 7 -19.50 18.91 25.58
CA ALA A 7 -18.07 18.93 25.85
C ALA A 7 -17.33 19.08 24.51
N PRO A 8 -16.34 19.98 24.41
CA PRO A 8 -15.58 20.15 23.16
C PRO A 8 -15.08 18.77 22.73
N ALA A 9 -15.37 18.39 21.48
CA ALA A 9 -14.97 17.10 20.94
C ALA A 9 -13.49 16.88 21.28
N ALA A 10 -13.18 15.78 21.97
CA ALA A 10 -11.83 15.52 22.44
C ALA A 10 -10.84 15.68 21.27
N PRO A 11 -9.70 16.35 21.48
CA PRO A 11 -8.72 16.55 20.41
C PRO A 11 -8.40 15.22 19.74
N PHE A 12 -8.38 15.21 18.41
CA PHE A 12 -8.04 14.01 17.65
C PHE A 12 -6.73 13.42 18.19
N ASP A 13 -6.79 12.16 18.63
CA ASP A 13 -5.67 11.44 19.23
C ASP A 13 -5.17 10.36 18.26
N PRO A 14 -4.02 10.57 17.59
CA PRO A 14 -3.41 9.61 16.68
C PRO A 14 -3.08 8.27 17.34
N ALA A 15 -2.83 8.26 18.66
CA ALA A 15 -2.43 7.05 19.38
C ALA A 15 -3.56 6.02 19.58
N LYS A 16 -4.82 6.41 19.34
CA LYS A 16 -6.01 5.54 19.43
C LYS A 16 -6.54 5.12 18.05
N GLN A 17 -5.82 5.45 16.99
CA GLN A 17 -6.21 5.14 15.63
C GLN A 17 -5.70 3.76 15.19
N ILE A 18 -6.35 3.22 14.16
CA ILE A 18 -6.02 1.94 13.54
C ILE A 18 -4.56 1.97 13.06
N GLY A 19 -3.79 0.94 13.45
CA GLY A 19 -2.37 0.81 13.13
C GLY A 19 -1.42 1.10 14.31
N ALA A 20 -1.92 1.63 15.43
CA ALA A 20 -1.21 1.72 16.70
C ALA A 20 -1.48 0.47 17.54
N MET A 21 -0.67 -0.58 17.35
CA MET A 21 -0.81 -1.86 18.05
C MET A 21 0.50 -2.36 18.63
N ALA A 22 0.43 -3.28 19.59
CA ALA A 22 1.61 -3.94 20.13
C ALA A 22 2.37 -4.69 19.02
N PRO A 23 3.71 -4.75 19.03
CA PRO A 23 4.62 -4.36 20.11
C PRO A 23 5.07 -2.89 20.12
N LEU A 24 4.93 -2.16 19.02
CA LEU A 24 5.46 -0.78 18.88
C LEU A 24 4.49 0.31 19.35
N GLY A 25 3.19 0.01 19.44
CA GLY A 25 2.17 0.99 19.81
C GLY A 25 2.11 2.15 18.81
N PHE A 26 2.01 3.38 19.31
CA PHE A 26 2.08 4.58 18.49
C PHE A 26 3.54 4.93 18.17
N PHE A 27 3.94 4.76 16.91
CA PHE A 27 5.30 4.99 16.44
C PHE A 27 5.37 6.24 15.55
N ASP A 28 5.76 7.38 16.14
CA ASP A 28 6.01 8.64 15.41
C ASP A 28 7.28 9.34 15.95
N PRO A 29 8.47 8.89 15.53
CA PRO A 29 9.73 9.48 15.99
C PRO A 29 10.01 10.88 15.38
N LEU A 30 9.35 11.23 14.27
CA LEU A 30 9.58 12.48 13.53
C LEU A 30 8.49 13.55 13.78
N GLY A 31 7.40 13.19 14.48
CA GLY A 31 6.36 14.12 14.92
C GLY A 31 5.42 14.59 13.81
N PHE A 32 5.18 13.77 12.79
CA PHE A 32 4.30 14.12 11.67
C PHE A 32 2.80 14.03 12.05
N SER A 33 2.45 13.22 13.04
CA SER A 33 1.07 13.02 13.51
C SER A 33 0.75 13.89 14.72
N LYS A 34 0.46 15.17 14.48
CA LYS A 34 0.12 16.13 15.54
C LYS A 34 -1.29 15.87 16.09
N LYS A 35 -1.44 15.93 17.41
CA LYS A 35 -2.75 15.88 18.08
C LYS A 35 -3.62 17.05 17.60
N GLY A 36 -4.85 16.76 17.20
CA GLY A 36 -5.80 17.74 16.67
C GLY A 36 -5.83 17.90 15.14
N ASP A 37 -4.85 17.37 14.39
CA ASP A 37 -4.84 17.42 12.92
C ASP A 37 -5.38 16.13 12.30
N LYS A 38 -6.72 16.03 12.27
CA LYS A 38 -7.42 14.87 11.69
C LYS A 38 -7.22 14.78 10.17
N ALA A 39 -7.20 15.91 9.47
CA ALA A 39 -7.07 15.93 8.01
C ALA A 39 -5.67 15.50 7.58
N GLY A 40 -4.62 16.02 8.25
CA GLY A 40 -3.24 15.60 8.01
C GLY A 40 -3.03 14.12 8.31
N PHE A 41 -3.55 13.63 9.44
CA PHE A 41 -3.46 12.20 9.77
C PHE A 41 -4.18 11.32 8.74
N ASN A 42 -5.39 11.70 8.31
CA ASN A 42 -6.14 10.96 7.31
C ASN A 42 -5.38 10.86 5.99
N ASN A 43 -4.71 11.92 5.56
CA ASN A 43 -3.88 11.91 4.35
C ASN A 43 -2.65 11.01 4.48
N LEU A 44 -2.00 11.02 5.66
CA LEU A 44 -0.86 10.14 5.95
C LEU A 44 -1.28 8.66 5.96
N GLN A 45 -2.40 8.34 6.63
CA GLN A 45 -2.95 6.99 6.68
C GLN A 45 -3.42 6.50 5.30
N ALA A 46 -4.07 7.37 4.53
CA ALA A 46 -4.42 7.12 3.14
C ALA A 46 -3.19 6.75 2.30
N SER A 47 -2.13 7.54 2.43
CA SER A 47 -0.87 7.34 1.71
C SER A 47 -0.22 6.02 2.12
N GLU A 48 -0.18 5.71 3.42
CA GLU A 48 0.35 4.44 3.94
C GLU A 48 -0.37 3.23 3.35
N ILE A 49 -1.71 3.26 3.33
CA ILE A 49 -2.52 2.16 2.78
C ILE A 49 -2.29 2.00 1.27
N LYS A 50 -2.25 3.10 0.51
CA LYS A 50 -1.98 3.05 -0.94
C LYS A 50 -0.61 2.44 -1.24
N HIS A 51 0.43 2.91 -0.56
CA HIS A 51 1.79 2.36 -0.73
C HIS A 51 1.87 0.90 -0.27
N GLY A 52 1.22 0.55 0.85
CA GLY A 52 1.16 -0.83 1.34
C GLY A 52 0.51 -1.79 0.34
N ARG A 53 -0.63 -1.42 -0.26
CA ARG A 53 -1.30 -2.24 -1.29
C ARG A 53 -0.43 -2.45 -2.52
N VAL A 54 0.16 -1.38 -3.04
CA VAL A 54 1.06 -1.46 -4.20
C VAL A 54 2.28 -2.31 -3.88
N ALA A 55 2.88 -2.15 -2.69
CA ALA A 55 4.04 -2.92 -2.28
C ALA A 55 3.75 -4.41 -2.08
N MET A 56 2.58 -4.77 -1.51
CA MET A 56 2.15 -6.17 -1.40
C MET A 56 2.01 -6.82 -2.78
N MET A 57 1.39 -6.12 -3.74
CA MET A 57 1.25 -6.61 -5.12
C MET A 57 2.60 -6.67 -5.84
N ALA A 58 3.49 -5.71 -5.60
CA ALA A 58 4.84 -5.70 -6.16
C ALA A 58 5.68 -6.88 -5.67
N ALA A 59 5.67 -7.17 -4.36
CA ALA A 59 6.39 -8.30 -3.79
C ALA A 59 5.87 -9.64 -4.33
N LEU A 60 4.55 -9.81 -4.44
CA LEU A 60 3.94 -11.00 -5.05
C LEU A 60 4.31 -11.11 -6.53
N GLY A 61 4.19 -10.01 -7.28
CA GLY A 61 4.53 -9.95 -8.70
C GLY A 61 6.00 -10.31 -8.97
N ALA A 62 6.91 -9.87 -8.10
CA ALA A 62 8.33 -10.17 -8.22
C ALA A 62 8.66 -11.67 -8.05
N VAL A 63 7.84 -12.42 -7.32
CA VAL A 63 7.96 -13.88 -7.20
C VAL A 63 7.28 -14.58 -8.38
N VAL A 64 6.07 -14.15 -8.74
CA VAL A 64 5.24 -14.81 -9.78
C VAL A 64 5.85 -14.67 -11.18
N GLN A 65 6.51 -13.53 -11.49
CA GLN A 65 7.15 -13.28 -12.80
C GLN A 65 8.21 -14.32 -13.18
N HIS A 66 8.75 -15.05 -12.20
CA HIS A 66 9.73 -16.10 -12.44
C HIS A 66 9.07 -17.39 -12.96
N TYR A 67 7.87 -17.69 -12.46
CA TYR A 67 7.15 -18.93 -12.74
C TYR A 67 6.17 -18.83 -13.90
N VAL A 68 5.54 -17.67 -14.09
CA VAL A 68 4.49 -17.47 -15.10
C VAL A 68 4.85 -16.28 -15.98
N LYS A 69 5.08 -16.55 -17.27
CA LYS A 69 5.24 -15.53 -18.30
C LYS A 69 4.00 -15.51 -19.20
N PHE A 70 3.50 -14.33 -19.50
CA PHE A 70 2.38 -14.18 -20.43
C PHE A 70 2.85 -14.41 -21.88
N PRO A 71 2.02 -15.04 -22.73
CA PRO A 71 2.33 -15.23 -24.14
C PRO A 71 2.52 -13.85 -24.80
N GLY A 72 3.72 -13.59 -25.32
CA GLY A 72 4.16 -12.28 -25.83
C GLY A 72 5.19 -11.53 -24.96
N PHE A 73 5.47 -12.01 -23.75
CA PHE A 73 6.51 -11.46 -22.83
C PHE A 73 7.63 -12.47 -22.53
N GLU A 74 7.76 -13.52 -23.34
CA GLU A 74 8.68 -14.65 -23.10
C GLU A 74 10.16 -14.23 -23.13
N SER A 75 10.50 -13.22 -23.94
CA SER A 75 11.84 -12.64 -24.06
C SER A 75 12.19 -11.64 -22.95
N VAL A 76 11.28 -11.38 -22.01
CA VAL A 76 11.50 -10.41 -20.94
C VAL A 76 12.27 -11.10 -19.78
N PRO A 77 13.40 -10.53 -19.32
CA PRO A 77 14.10 -10.96 -18.12
C PRO A 77 13.21 -10.78 -16.89
N SER A 78 13.23 -11.74 -15.99
CA SER A 78 12.53 -11.64 -14.71
C SER A 78 13.35 -10.73 -13.76
N GLY A 79 12.69 -9.80 -13.07
CA GLY A 79 13.32 -8.80 -12.18
C GLY A 79 13.26 -7.36 -12.70
N LEU A 80 14.05 -6.45 -12.11
CA LEU A 80 14.12 -5.03 -12.49
C LEU A 80 14.42 -4.79 -13.98
N GLY A 81 15.10 -5.73 -14.65
CA GLY A 81 15.36 -5.66 -16.08
C GLY A 81 14.09 -5.71 -16.94
N ALA A 82 12.98 -6.24 -16.39
CA ALA A 82 11.73 -6.42 -17.12
C ALA A 82 11.20 -5.12 -17.72
N VAL A 83 11.28 -4.02 -16.96
CA VAL A 83 10.76 -2.70 -17.36
C VAL A 83 11.60 -2.01 -18.44
N THR A 84 12.84 -2.46 -18.63
CA THR A 84 13.79 -1.85 -19.59
C THR A 84 13.80 -2.51 -20.97
N THR A 85 13.08 -3.62 -21.13
CA THR A 85 12.94 -4.31 -22.43
C THR A 85 11.82 -3.69 -23.25
N ALA A 86 11.95 -3.71 -24.59
CA ALA A 86 10.95 -3.11 -25.47
C ALA A 86 9.50 -3.59 -25.19
N PRO A 87 9.21 -4.90 -25.08
CA PRO A 87 7.86 -5.36 -24.72
C PRO A 87 7.43 -4.93 -23.31
N GLY A 88 8.36 -4.95 -22.36
CA GLY A 88 8.12 -4.60 -20.96
C GLY A 88 7.82 -3.11 -20.76
N THR A 89 8.49 -2.21 -21.49
CA THR A 89 8.23 -0.76 -21.41
C THR A 89 6.83 -0.42 -21.89
N TYR A 90 6.36 -1.05 -22.98
CA TYR A 90 4.97 -0.83 -23.46
C TYR A 90 3.94 -1.36 -22.46
N GLY A 91 4.18 -2.54 -21.89
CA GLY A 91 3.31 -3.11 -20.85
C GLY A 91 3.25 -2.23 -19.59
N PHE A 92 4.41 -1.74 -19.13
CA PHE A 92 4.50 -0.81 -18.00
C PHE A 92 3.81 0.53 -18.29
N ALA A 93 4.02 1.12 -19.46
CA ALA A 93 3.37 2.37 -19.85
C ALA A 93 1.84 2.22 -19.91
N ALA A 94 1.34 1.11 -20.47
CA ALA A 94 -0.08 0.81 -20.49
C ALA A 94 -0.64 0.62 -19.08
N LEU A 95 0.04 -0.15 -18.21
CA LEU A 95 -0.33 -0.33 -16.80
C LEU A 95 -0.35 0.99 -16.05
N PHE A 96 0.66 1.84 -16.24
CA PHE A 96 0.74 3.15 -15.61
C PHE A 96 -0.42 4.06 -16.05
N LEU A 97 -0.73 4.10 -17.35
CA LEU A 97 -1.84 4.89 -17.88
C LEU A 97 -3.20 4.38 -17.39
N ILE A 98 -3.41 3.06 -17.39
CA ILE A 98 -4.65 2.45 -16.89
C ILE A 98 -4.78 2.69 -15.39
N SER A 99 -3.72 2.48 -14.62
CA SER A 99 -3.71 2.72 -13.17
C SER A 99 -3.99 4.18 -12.85
N GLY A 100 -3.37 5.12 -13.59
CA GLY A 100 -3.61 6.56 -13.43
C GLY A 100 -5.04 6.94 -13.79
N ALA A 101 -5.60 6.37 -14.86
CA ALA A 101 -6.99 6.59 -15.24
C ALA A 101 -7.97 6.04 -14.18
N LEU A 102 -7.73 4.84 -13.64
CA LEU A 102 -8.55 4.24 -12.59
C LEU A 102 -8.49 5.02 -11.28
N GLU A 103 -7.30 5.50 -10.89
CA GLU A 103 -7.12 6.30 -9.67
C GLU A 103 -7.82 7.67 -9.77
N LEU A 104 -7.80 8.31 -10.95
CA LEU A 104 -8.43 9.62 -11.15
C LEU A 104 -9.95 9.55 -11.40
N ALA A 105 -10.45 8.45 -11.96
CA ALA A 105 -11.85 8.34 -12.37
C ALA A 105 -12.73 7.52 -11.41
N ILE A 106 -12.22 6.42 -10.83
CA ILE A 106 -13.04 5.43 -10.10
C ILE A 106 -12.67 5.37 -8.62
N TRP A 107 -11.37 5.51 -8.29
CA TRP A 107 -10.87 5.42 -6.92
C TRP A 107 -10.41 6.77 -6.35
N THR A 108 -11.13 7.84 -6.67
CA THR A 108 -10.93 9.14 -6.05
C THR A 108 -11.23 9.03 -4.56
N GLN A 109 -10.32 9.55 -3.72
CA GLN A 109 -10.55 9.58 -2.28
C GLN A 109 -11.68 10.56 -1.96
N ASP A 110 -12.66 10.06 -1.22
CA ASP A 110 -13.73 10.87 -0.67
C ASP A 110 -13.33 11.25 0.77
N ASP A 111 -13.11 12.54 1.02
CA ASP A 111 -12.70 13.09 2.31
C ASP A 111 -13.71 12.78 3.45
N LYS A 112 -14.93 12.38 3.09
CA LYS A 112 -15.98 12.01 4.04
C LYS A 112 -15.89 10.55 4.49
N LYS A 113 -15.16 9.71 3.76
CA LYS A 113 -14.98 8.28 4.07
C LYS A 113 -13.69 8.07 4.85
N GLU A 114 -13.62 6.93 5.52
CA GLU A 114 -12.40 6.56 6.23
C GLU A 114 -11.24 6.33 5.24
N PRO A 115 -9.99 6.72 5.59
CA PRO A 115 -8.84 6.57 4.71
C PRO A 115 -8.69 5.12 4.20
N GLY A 116 -8.59 4.96 2.88
CA GLY A 116 -8.42 3.66 2.21
C GLY A 116 -9.72 2.91 1.86
N ASN A 117 -10.88 3.47 2.19
CA ASN A 117 -12.19 2.91 1.83
C ASN A 117 -12.67 3.41 0.45
N PHE A 118 -12.49 2.59 -0.58
CA PHE A 118 -12.94 2.87 -1.95
C PHE A 118 -14.28 2.20 -2.31
N GLY A 119 -15.02 1.71 -1.31
CA GLY A 119 -16.24 0.93 -1.49
C GLY A 119 -15.99 -0.58 -1.54
N ASP A 120 -17.06 -1.36 -1.34
CA ASP A 120 -17.06 -2.81 -1.38
C ASP A 120 -17.80 -3.29 -2.64
N PRO A 121 -17.12 -3.48 -3.78
CA PRO A 121 -17.75 -3.95 -5.02
C PRO A 121 -18.21 -5.41 -4.93
N ALA A 122 -17.73 -6.17 -3.93
CA ALA A 122 -18.04 -7.58 -3.76
C ALA A 122 -19.11 -7.83 -2.66
N GLY A 123 -19.54 -6.79 -1.94
CA GLY A 123 -20.58 -6.85 -0.91
C GLY A 123 -20.26 -7.80 0.25
N LEU A 124 -18.99 -8.09 0.47
CA LEU A 124 -18.55 -9.08 1.46
C LEU A 124 -18.63 -8.55 2.90
N ASN A 125 -18.85 -7.24 3.09
CA ASN A 125 -19.04 -6.60 4.40
C ASN A 125 -17.94 -6.96 5.42
N MET A 126 -16.72 -7.22 4.94
CA MET A 126 -15.56 -7.64 5.73
C MET A 126 -14.71 -6.45 6.21
N TYR A 127 -15.25 -5.23 6.14
CA TYR A 127 -14.55 -4.01 6.54
C TYR A 127 -14.56 -3.82 8.08
N ASN A 128 -14.11 -4.86 8.78
CA ASN A 128 -13.99 -4.87 10.22
C ASN A 128 -12.66 -4.20 10.64
N PRO A 129 -12.59 -3.56 11.83
CA PRO A 129 -11.37 -2.97 12.34
C PRO A 129 -10.16 -3.94 12.33
N GLU A 130 -10.41 -5.20 12.67
CA GLU A 130 -9.38 -6.26 12.70
C GLU A 130 -8.75 -6.52 11.33
N MET A 131 -9.54 -6.52 10.25
CA MET A 131 -9.02 -6.77 8.90
C MET A 131 -8.18 -5.61 8.40
N ARG A 132 -8.55 -4.38 8.76
CA ARG A 132 -7.79 -3.17 8.42
C ARG A 132 -6.46 -3.12 9.13
N GLU A 133 -6.44 -3.54 10.39
CA GLU A 133 -5.21 -3.70 11.15
C GLU A 133 -4.27 -4.73 10.51
N LYS A 134 -4.80 -5.89 10.10
CA LYS A 134 -4.04 -6.90 9.36
C LYS A 134 -3.53 -6.39 8.02
N GLU A 135 -4.36 -5.65 7.28
CA GLU A 135 -3.98 -5.03 6.01
C GLU A 135 -2.82 -4.05 6.17
N ILE A 136 -2.88 -3.16 7.15
CA ILE A 136 -1.81 -2.18 7.41
C ILE A 136 -0.51 -2.90 7.80
N ASN A 137 -0.57 -3.92 8.66
CA ASN A 137 0.63 -4.65 9.05
C ASN A 137 1.26 -5.42 7.89
N ASN A 138 0.44 -6.11 7.09
CA ASN A 138 0.91 -6.78 5.89
C ASN A 138 1.42 -5.78 4.84
N GLY A 139 0.79 -4.61 4.73
CA GLY A 139 1.24 -3.51 3.90
C GLY A 139 2.62 -2.98 4.32
N ARG A 140 2.83 -2.76 5.62
CA ARG A 140 4.15 -2.38 6.20
C ARG A 140 5.22 -3.41 5.87
N MET A 141 4.93 -4.69 6.10
CA MET A 141 5.84 -5.79 5.76
C MET A 141 6.08 -5.89 4.25
N GLY A 142 5.05 -5.66 3.43
CA GLY A 142 5.13 -5.62 1.98
C GLY A 142 6.06 -4.51 1.49
N MET A 143 6.02 -3.32 2.09
CA MET A 143 6.94 -2.22 1.78
C MET A 143 8.41 -2.60 2.04
N PHE A 144 8.70 -3.22 3.19
CA PHE A 144 10.05 -3.73 3.46
C PHE A 144 10.46 -4.85 2.52
N SER A 145 9.52 -5.74 2.18
CA SER A 145 9.78 -6.86 1.26
C SER A 145 10.09 -6.37 -0.15
N ALA A 146 9.31 -5.42 -0.68
CA ALA A 146 9.54 -4.84 -1.99
C ALA A 146 10.90 -4.15 -2.08
N ILE A 147 11.27 -3.33 -1.08
CA ILE A 147 12.59 -2.69 -1.04
C ILE A 147 13.71 -3.74 -0.93
N GLY A 148 13.50 -4.78 -0.11
CA GLY A 148 14.45 -5.88 0.04
C GLY A 148 14.70 -6.62 -1.27
N ILE A 149 13.64 -6.95 -2.02
CA ILE A 149 13.74 -7.61 -3.33
C ILE A 149 14.47 -6.69 -4.31
N ILE A 150 14.09 -5.42 -4.40
CA ILE A 150 14.72 -4.44 -5.31
C ILE A 150 16.21 -4.27 -4.98
N ALA A 151 16.56 -4.13 -3.70
CA ALA A 151 17.95 -3.98 -3.27
C ALA A 151 18.77 -5.24 -3.53
N ALA A 152 18.19 -6.42 -3.29
CA ALA A 152 18.87 -7.69 -3.52
C ALA A 152 19.11 -7.93 -5.02
N GLU A 153 18.13 -7.62 -5.87
CA GLU A 153 18.29 -7.66 -7.34
C GLU A 153 19.37 -6.67 -7.82
N ALA A 154 19.36 -5.44 -7.30
CA ALA A 154 20.35 -4.43 -7.65
C ALA A 154 21.79 -4.84 -7.28
N LEU A 155 21.98 -5.52 -6.15
CA LEU A 155 23.29 -5.97 -5.68
C LEU A 155 23.75 -7.27 -6.35
N SER A 156 22.84 -8.21 -6.58
CA SER A 156 23.18 -9.56 -7.05
C SER A 156 23.13 -9.69 -8.57
N GLY A 157 22.43 -8.78 -9.27
CA GLY A 157 22.18 -8.87 -10.71
C GLY A 157 21.34 -10.09 -11.12
N LYS A 158 20.71 -10.76 -10.15
CA LYS A 158 19.88 -11.96 -10.31
C LYS A 158 18.47 -11.66 -9.82
N ASP A 159 17.48 -12.21 -10.51
CA ASP A 159 16.06 -12.21 -10.07
C ASP A 159 15.92 -12.79 -8.65
N GLY A 160 14.91 -12.32 -7.91
CA GLY A 160 14.64 -12.72 -6.53
C GLY A 160 14.57 -14.24 -6.29
N MET A 161 14.09 -15.03 -7.27
CA MET A 161 14.07 -16.49 -7.17
C MET A 161 15.42 -17.15 -7.51
N ASN A 162 16.14 -16.62 -8.52
CA ASN A 162 17.48 -17.06 -8.88
C ASN A 162 18.51 -16.83 -7.75
N GLN A 163 18.21 -15.90 -6.82
CA GLN A 163 19.01 -15.70 -5.61
C GLN A 163 18.79 -16.78 -4.56
N LEU A 164 17.58 -17.35 -4.50
CA LEU A 164 17.23 -18.43 -3.58
C LEU A 164 17.70 -19.81 -4.07
N GLY A 165 18.36 -19.87 -5.23
CA GLY A 165 18.95 -21.08 -5.80
C GLY A 165 17.98 -21.93 -6.62
N PHE A 166 16.85 -21.37 -7.03
CA PHE A 166 15.90 -21.97 -7.97
C PHE A 166 16.19 -21.55 -9.40
#